data_AF-A0A0N7HXZ9-F1
#
_entry.id   AF-A0A0N7HXZ9-F1
#
_cell.length_a   1.000
_cell.length_b   1.000
_cell.length_c   1.000
_cell.angle_alpha   90.00
_cell.angle_beta   90.00
_cell.angle_gamma   90.00
#
_symmetry.space_group_name_H-M   'P 1'
#
loop_
_entity.id
_entity.type
_entity.pdbx_description
1 polymer ?
#
loop_
_entity_poly.entity_id
_entity_poly.type
_entity_poly.pdbx_seq_one_letter_code
_entity_poly.pdbx_strand_id
1 'polypeptide(L)'
;MNFLRKIRDIFERKVFLNEFYNDVQNLDEVLLEKRIEILKEIANPKFAEIGLKNWNGKYLWFSDFNKEGIKHVVEYNVLKGFAGALTFGNCFLNVPTLSGKKLINHRTEKSTKIIYLKKTESWQKSIETQRHLNPDKISTINEKKFRETLEKVLNKNLIKIENWFKENNTIEKNIRSLKKDAENPPFEIGTRIISFEYILAFLNKEKSEFKESEFWLNKHFKKGINSELEIEILTNKIKN
;
A
#
# COMPACT_ATOMS: atom_id res chain seq x y z
N MET A 1 23.31 -15.22 17.57
CA MET A 1 23.02 -15.22 16.12
C MET A 1 23.14 -16.65 15.60
N ASN A 2 22.05 -17.28 15.16
CA ASN A 2 21.95 -18.74 14.98
C ASN A 2 22.70 -19.26 13.73
N PHE A 3 23.43 -20.38 13.83
CA PHE A 3 24.28 -20.95 12.75
C PHE A 3 23.50 -21.21 11.45
N LEU A 4 22.28 -21.74 11.57
CA LEU A 4 21.37 -21.97 10.45
C LEU A 4 21.00 -20.69 9.70
N ARG A 5 20.92 -19.55 10.41
CA ARG A 5 20.63 -18.25 9.79
C ARG A 5 21.78 -17.83 8.87
N LYS A 6 23.03 -18.00 9.32
CA LYS A 6 24.22 -17.66 8.53
C LYS A 6 24.29 -18.47 7.24
N ILE A 7 24.02 -19.77 7.30
CA ILE A 7 24.02 -20.64 6.11
C ILE A 7 22.96 -20.18 5.10
N ARG A 8 21.72 -19.94 5.56
CA ARG A 8 20.66 -19.44 4.70
C ARG A 8 21.03 -18.11 4.04
N ASP A 9 21.57 -17.17 4.82
CA ASP A 9 21.94 -15.84 4.31
C ASP A 9 23.03 -15.93 3.24
N ILE A 10 24.03 -16.82 3.38
CA ILE A 10 25.05 -17.08 2.35
C ILE A 10 24.41 -17.63 1.07
N PHE A 11 23.51 -18.60 1.21
CA PHE A 11 22.83 -19.20 0.05
C PHE A 11 21.96 -18.17 -0.68
N GLU A 12 21.11 -17.43 0.04
CA GLU A 12 20.27 -16.37 -0.53
C GLU A 12 21.11 -15.31 -1.26
N ARG A 13 22.27 -14.93 -0.68
CA ARG A 13 23.19 -13.99 -1.32
C ARG A 13 23.78 -14.54 -2.62
N LYS A 14 24.15 -15.82 -2.66
CA LYS A 14 24.68 -16.46 -3.88
C LYS A 14 23.62 -16.48 -4.99
N VAL A 15 22.37 -16.85 -4.66
CA VAL A 15 21.25 -16.82 -5.60
C VAL A 15 21.01 -15.41 -6.12
N PHE A 16 20.95 -14.43 -5.22
CA PHE A 16 20.77 -13.02 -5.58
C PHE A 16 21.86 -12.51 -6.52
N LEU A 17 23.13 -12.82 -6.23
CA LEU A 17 24.25 -12.40 -7.09
C LEU A 17 24.17 -13.03 -8.47
N ASN A 18 23.84 -14.33 -8.56
CA ASN A 18 23.67 -14.99 -9.85
C ASN A 18 22.51 -14.39 -10.66
N GLU A 19 21.37 -14.11 -10.01
CA GLU A 19 20.25 -13.41 -10.67
C GLU A 19 20.68 -12.01 -11.13
N PHE A 20 21.44 -11.29 -10.31
CA PHE A 20 21.94 -9.96 -10.66
C PHE A 20 22.87 -9.99 -11.88
N TYR A 21 23.83 -10.93 -11.93
CA TYR A 21 24.71 -11.08 -13.10
C TYR A 21 23.91 -11.39 -14.36
N ASN A 22 22.93 -12.30 -14.26
CA ASN A 22 22.05 -12.63 -15.37
C ASN A 22 21.21 -11.42 -15.83
N ASP A 23 20.71 -10.63 -14.88
CA ASP A 23 19.94 -9.41 -15.14
C ASP A 23 20.79 -8.36 -15.85
N VAL A 24 22.05 -8.17 -15.43
CA VAL A 24 22.98 -7.25 -16.09
C VAL A 24 23.30 -7.69 -17.52
N GLN A 25 23.46 -9.00 -17.76
CA GLN A 25 23.74 -9.53 -19.10
C GLN A 25 22.54 -9.42 -20.05
N ASN A 26 21.32 -9.41 -19.53
CA ASN A 26 20.07 -9.40 -20.30
C ASN A 26 19.22 -8.15 -20.03
N LEU A 27 19.89 -7.03 -19.73
CA LEU A 27 19.23 -5.77 -19.45
C LEU A 27 18.63 -5.20 -20.73
N ASP A 28 17.31 -5.14 -20.77
CA ASP A 28 16.51 -4.50 -21.80
C ASP A 28 15.24 -3.95 -21.14
N GLU A 29 15.39 -2.83 -20.42
CA GLU A 29 14.37 -2.35 -19.49
C GLU A 29 13.00 -2.18 -20.15
N VAL A 30 11.96 -2.68 -19.49
CA VAL A 30 10.57 -2.45 -19.91
C VAL A 30 10.18 -0.99 -19.67
N LEU A 31 10.15 -0.22 -20.76
CA LEU A 31 9.77 1.19 -20.78
C LEU A 31 8.28 1.40 -20.46
N LEU A 32 7.90 2.65 -20.19
CA LEU A 32 6.58 3.02 -19.67
C LEU A 32 5.41 2.48 -20.49
N GLU A 33 5.42 2.67 -21.81
CA GLU A 33 4.32 2.26 -22.69
C GLU A 33 4.11 0.75 -22.67
N LYS A 34 5.21 0.00 -22.86
CA LYS A 34 5.19 -1.46 -22.81
C LYS A 34 4.79 -1.99 -21.42
N ARG A 35 5.20 -1.29 -20.36
CA ARG A 35 4.80 -1.62 -19.00
C ARG A 35 3.30 -1.47 -18.80
N ILE A 36 2.71 -0.37 -19.29
CA ILE A 36 1.26 -0.13 -19.21
C ILE A 36 0.50 -1.17 -20.04
N GLU A 37 0.99 -1.53 -21.23
CA GLU A 37 0.44 -2.61 -22.07
C GLU A 37 0.39 -3.93 -21.30
N ILE A 38 1.52 -4.36 -20.72
CA ILE A 38 1.61 -5.63 -19.97
C ILE A 38 0.74 -5.61 -18.71
N LEU A 39 0.69 -4.48 -17.99
CA LEU A 39 -0.19 -4.34 -16.83
C LEU A 39 -1.68 -4.41 -17.23
N LYS A 40 -2.05 -3.81 -18.37
CA LYS A 40 -3.41 -3.91 -18.92
C LYS A 40 -3.76 -5.34 -19.31
N GLU A 41 -2.82 -6.05 -19.92
CA GLU A 41 -2.99 -7.44 -20.37
C GLU A 41 -3.12 -8.41 -19.20
N ILE A 42 -2.22 -8.32 -18.21
CA ILE A 42 -2.07 -9.33 -17.15
C ILE A 42 -2.81 -8.92 -15.87
N ALA A 43 -2.53 -7.71 -15.35
CA ALA A 43 -3.00 -7.32 -14.02
C ALA A 43 -4.47 -6.88 -14.02
N ASN A 44 -4.91 -6.18 -15.07
CA ASN A 44 -6.27 -5.67 -15.17
C ASN A 44 -7.37 -6.76 -15.07
N PRO A 45 -7.33 -7.88 -15.83
CA PRO A 45 -8.34 -8.93 -15.69
C PRO A 45 -8.31 -9.54 -14.28
N LYS A 46 -7.13 -9.74 -13.69
CA LYS A 46 -6.98 -10.30 -12.33
C LYS A 46 -7.54 -9.39 -11.24
N PHE A 47 -7.36 -8.09 -11.35
CA PHE A 47 -7.94 -7.15 -10.40
C PHE A 47 -9.44 -6.97 -10.60
N ALA A 48 -9.94 -7.09 -11.84
CA ALA A 48 -11.37 -7.12 -12.11
C ALA A 48 -12.07 -8.34 -11.48
N GLU A 49 -11.43 -9.52 -11.47
CA GLU A 49 -11.93 -10.74 -10.80
C GLU A 49 -12.23 -10.52 -9.31
N ILE A 50 -11.47 -9.65 -8.63
CA ILE A 50 -11.66 -9.32 -7.20
C ILE A 50 -12.44 -8.01 -6.96
N GLY A 51 -13.12 -7.50 -7.99
CA GLY A 51 -14.04 -6.36 -7.88
C GLY A 51 -13.43 -4.97 -8.12
N LEU A 52 -12.17 -4.87 -8.56
CA LEU A 52 -11.53 -3.60 -8.93
C LEU A 52 -11.79 -3.30 -10.42
N LYS A 53 -13.00 -2.84 -10.73
CA LYS A 53 -13.46 -2.64 -12.11
C LYS A 53 -12.90 -1.39 -12.79
N ASN A 54 -12.33 -0.46 -12.01
CA ASN A 54 -11.79 0.79 -12.52
C ASN A 54 -10.26 0.76 -12.53
N TRP A 55 -9.66 1.36 -13.55
CA TRP A 55 -8.21 1.50 -13.70
C TRP A 55 -7.88 2.89 -14.21
N ASN A 56 -6.86 3.54 -13.64
CA ASN A 56 -6.48 4.91 -14.01
C ASN A 56 -5.67 5.00 -15.33
N GLY A 57 -5.54 3.91 -16.07
CA GLY A 57 -4.71 3.83 -17.28
C GLY A 57 -3.21 3.76 -17.01
N LYS A 58 -2.79 3.60 -15.75
CA LYS A 58 -1.39 3.54 -15.36
C LYS A 58 -1.15 2.47 -14.30
N TYR A 59 -1.06 2.87 -13.03
CA TYR A 59 -0.57 2.02 -11.95
C TYR A 59 -1.57 1.78 -10.82
N LEU A 60 -2.84 2.19 -10.98
CA LEU A 60 -3.81 2.16 -9.90
C LEU A 60 -5.14 1.56 -10.35
N TRP A 61 -5.56 0.49 -9.67
CA TRP A 61 -6.84 -0.21 -9.84
C TRP A 61 -7.70 0.00 -8.61
N PHE A 62 -9.00 0.20 -8.79
CA PHE A 62 -9.88 0.53 -7.69
C PHE A 62 -11.33 0.12 -7.93
N SER A 63 -12.08 -0.06 -6.83
CA SER A 63 -13.53 -0.23 -6.86
C SER A 63 -14.25 1.12 -6.89
N ASP A 64 -15.56 1.12 -7.07
CA ASP A 64 -16.37 2.27 -6.68
C ASP A 64 -16.40 2.42 -5.15
N PHE A 65 -16.82 3.58 -4.67
CA PHE A 65 -17.14 3.74 -3.25
C PHE A 65 -18.37 2.91 -2.92
N ASN A 66 -18.28 2.12 -1.85
CA ASN A 66 -19.45 1.43 -1.30
C ASN A 66 -20.36 2.40 -0.53
N LYS A 67 -21.45 1.88 0.05
CA LYS A 67 -22.44 2.67 0.81
C LYS A 67 -21.86 3.41 2.02
N GLU A 68 -20.73 2.93 2.54
CA GLU A 68 -20.03 3.53 3.68
C GLU A 68 -18.85 4.42 3.25
N GLY A 69 -18.74 4.75 1.96
CA GLY A 69 -17.68 5.63 1.47
C GLY A 69 -16.29 4.98 1.48
N ILE A 70 -16.21 3.65 1.40
CA ILE A 70 -14.95 2.89 1.29
C ILE A 70 -14.74 2.45 -0.15
N LYS A 71 -13.53 2.68 -0.65
CA LYS A 71 -13.07 2.26 -1.97
C LYS A 71 -11.83 1.39 -1.80
N HIS A 72 -11.85 0.18 -2.35
CA HIS A 72 -10.70 -0.71 -2.36
C HIS A 72 -9.74 -0.29 -3.49
N VAL A 73 -8.44 -0.32 -3.21
CA VAL A 73 -7.41 0.17 -4.13
C VAL A 73 -6.20 -0.75 -4.12
N VAL A 74 -5.66 -1.04 -5.31
CA VAL A 74 -4.34 -1.65 -5.52
C VAL A 74 -3.49 -0.71 -6.37
N GLU A 75 -2.24 -0.55 -5.98
CA GLU A 75 -1.26 0.30 -6.66
C GLU A 75 0.02 -0.50 -6.99
N TYR A 76 0.46 -0.39 -8.24
CA TYR A 76 1.77 -0.85 -8.67
C TYR A 76 2.80 0.27 -8.48
N ASN A 77 3.77 0.03 -7.61
CA ASN A 77 4.84 0.99 -7.33
C ASN A 77 6.04 0.68 -8.20
N VAL A 78 6.51 1.67 -8.95
CA VAL A 78 7.80 1.61 -9.63
C VAL A 78 8.89 1.91 -8.61
N LEU A 79 9.87 1.02 -8.51
CA LEU A 79 10.97 1.12 -7.57
C LEU A 79 12.30 1.31 -8.30
N LYS A 80 13.31 1.79 -7.57
CA LYS A 80 14.68 1.87 -8.08
C LYS A 80 15.22 0.46 -8.38
N GLY A 81 16.10 0.36 -9.39
CA GLY A 81 16.79 -0.90 -9.72
C GLY A 81 15.93 -1.91 -10.48
N PHE A 82 15.20 -1.44 -11.51
CA PHE A 82 14.39 -2.27 -12.43
C PHE A 82 13.41 -3.19 -11.69
N ALA A 83 12.66 -2.60 -10.77
CA ALA A 83 11.80 -3.32 -9.85
C ALA A 83 10.45 -2.61 -9.67
N GLY A 84 9.46 -3.37 -9.26
CA GLY A 84 8.17 -2.89 -8.81
C GLY A 84 7.58 -3.78 -7.73
N ALA A 85 6.55 -3.27 -7.08
CA ALA A 85 5.83 -3.97 -6.01
C ALA A 85 4.36 -3.55 -5.96
N LEU A 86 3.50 -4.45 -5.50
CA LEU A 86 2.10 -4.13 -5.25
C LEU A 86 1.93 -3.63 -3.81
N THR A 87 1.20 -2.53 -3.67
CA THR A 87 0.57 -2.13 -2.42
C THR A 87 -0.94 -2.11 -2.59
N PHE A 88 -1.66 -2.28 -1.50
CA PHE A 88 -3.12 -2.31 -1.53
C PHE A 88 -3.68 -1.69 -0.28
N GLY A 89 -4.98 -1.39 -0.27
CA GLY A 89 -5.63 -0.85 0.89
C GLY A 89 -6.94 -0.16 0.58
N ASN A 90 -7.37 0.69 1.51
CA ASN A 90 -8.61 1.43 1.39
C ASN A 90 -8.37 2.92 1.18
N CYS A 91 -9.18 3.51 0.30
CA CYS A 91 -9.43 4.92 0.18
C CYS A 91 -10.79 5.22 0.85
N PHE A 92 -10.90 6.36 1.53
CA PHE A 92 -12.12 6.75 2.24
C PHE A 92 -12.63 8.09 1.72
N LEU A 93 -13.96 8.22 1.63
CA LEU A 93 -14.61 9.40 1.09
C LEU A 93 -14.39 10.64 1.96
N ASN A 94 -14.33 10.47 3.30
CA ASN A 94 -14.25 11.57 4.27
C ASN A 94 -13.00 11.54 5.16
N VAL A 95 -11.98 10.76 4.79
CA VAL A 95 -10.64 10.87 5.38
C VAL A 95 -9.78 11.73 4.43
N PRO A 96 -9.64 13.05 4.70
CA PRO A 96 -8.85 13.93 3.86
C PRO A 96 -7.36 13.66 4.02
N THR A 97 -6.55 14.30 3.18
CA THR A 97 -5.11 14.44 3.43
C THR A 97 -4.68 15.91 3.35
N LEU A 98 -3.63 16.25 4.07
CA LEU A 98 -3.07 17.60 4.06
C LEU A 98 -2.22 17.81 2.80
N SER A 99 -2.44 18.94 2.14
CA SER A 99 -1.63 19.45 1.05
C SER A 99 -1.42 20.94 1.26
N GLY A 100 -0.26 21.30 1.80
CA GLY A 100 -0.01 22.64 2.33
C GLY A 100 -1.07 22.99 3.38
N LYS A 101 -1.81 24.08 3.17
CA LYS A 101 -2.85 24.57 4.08
C LYS A 101 -4.25 24.03 3.80
N LYS A 102 -4.40 23.04 2.92
CA LYS A 102 -5.71 22.54 2.46
C LYS A 102 -5.90 21.06 2.78
N LEU A 103 -7.11 20.72 3.20
CA LEU A 103 -7.58 19.34 3.31
C LEU A 103 -8.18 18.89 1.98
N ILE A 104 -7.66 17.80 1.43
CA ILE A 104 -8.08 17.24 0.15
C ILE A 104 -8.76 15.89 0.39
N ASN A 105 -10.02 15.76 -0.03
CA ASN A 105 -10.73 14.49 -0.08
C ASN A 105 -10.47 13.77 -1.41
N HIS A 106 -10.46 12.45 -1.38
CA HIS A 106 -10.07 11.60 -2.52
C HIS A 106 -11.28 11.03 -3.26
N ARG A 107 -12.26 11.88 -3.56
CA ARG A 107 -13.60 11.48 -4.04
C ARG A 107 -13.63 11.07 -5.52
N THR A 108 -12.77 11.67 -6.33
CA THR A 108 -12.73 11.41 -7.78
C THR A 108 -11.75 10.29 -8.12
N GLU A 109 -11.91 9.70 -9.31
CA GLU A 109 -10.95 8.74 -9.86
C GLU A 109 -9.53 9.32 -9.89
N LYS A 110 -9.37 10.54 -10.41
CA LYS A 110 -8.07 11.24 -10.50
C LYS A 110 -7.40 11.46 -9.15
N SER A 111 -8.20 11.63 -8.09
CA SER A 111 -7.71 11.86 -6.73
C SER A 111 -7.59 10.57 -5.91
N THR A 112 -7.99 9.42 -6.45
CA THR A 112 -8.00 8.15 -5.71
C THR A 112 -6.57 7.78 -5.32
N LYS A 113 -6.39 7.44 -4.04
CA LYS A 113 -5.12 6.94 -3.51
C LYS A 113 -5.36 6.04 -2.31
N ILE A 114 -4.39 5.20 -1.99
CA ILE A 114 -4.46 4.37 -0.79
C ILE A 114 -4.24 5.25 0.45
N ILE A 115 -5.21 5.24 1.37
CA ILE A 115 -5.13 5.93 2.67
C ILE A 115 -4.70 4.94 3.75
N TYR A 116 -5.42 3.82 3.87
CA TYR A 116 -5.04 2.73 4.75
C TYR A 116 -4.14 1.74 4.00
N LEU A 117 -2.84 2.05 3.95
CA LEU A 117 -1.84 1.33 3.16
C LEU A 117 -1.38 0.01 3.79
N LYS A 118 -1.44 -1.05 3.00
CA LYS A 118 -0.84 -2.36 3.22
C LYS A 118 0.15 -2.72 2.12
N LYS A 119 1.16 -3.50 2.50
CA LYS A 119 2.14 -4.13 1.62
C LYS A 119 1.85 -5.63 1.56
N THR A 120 2.22 -6.30 0.48
CA THR A 120 2.15 -7.76 0.45
C THR A 120 3.09 -8.37 1.50
N GLU A 121 2.76 -9.57 1.99
CA GLU A 121 3.42 -10.17 3.15
C GLU A 121 4.93 -10.36 2.96
N SER A 122 5.37 -10.86 1.80
CA SER A 122 6.80 -11.08 1.57
C SER A 122 7.54 -9.78 1.29
N TRP A 123 6.84 -8.78 0.73
CA TRP A 123 7.36 -7.43 0.61
C TRP A 123 7.61 -6.80 1.99
N GLN A 124 6.62 -6.87 2.88
CA GLN A 124 6.73 -6.38 4.27
C GLN A 124 7.88 -7.08 5.02
N LYS A 125 7.95 -8.40 4.94
CA LYS A 125 9.01 -9.21 5.55
C LYS A 125 10.41 -8.89 5.01
N SER A 126 10.53 -8.61 3.72
CA SER A 126 11.81 -8.25 3.10
C SER A 126 12.35 -6.95 3.68
N ILE A 127 11.48 -5.96 3.93
CA ILE A 127 11.86 -4.68 4.55
C ILE A 127 12.25 -4.88 6.02
N GLU A 128 11.49 -5.66 6.77
CA GLU A 128 11.76 -6.00 8.19
C GLU A 128 13.08 -6.70 8.42
N THR A 129 13.40 -7.65 7.55
CA THR A 129 14.51 -8.58 7.76
C THR A 129 15.72 -8.29 6.89
N GLN A 130 15.63 -7.28 6.02
CA GLN A 130 16.65 -6.92 5.02
C GLN A 130 17.09 -8.12 4.15
N ARG A 131 16.15 -9.02 3.84
CA ARG A 131 16.43 -10.20 3.01
C ARG A 131 16.80 -9.80 1.59
N HIS A 132 17.79 -10.50 1.03
CA HIS A 132 18.24 -10.31 -0.35
C HIS A 132 17.19 -10.73 -1.38
N LEU A 133 16.43 -11.78 -1.08
CA LEU A 133 15.39 -12.29 -1.97
C LEU A 133 14.01 -11.81 -1.52
N ASN A 134 13.26 -11.28 -2.47
CA ASN A 134 11.89 -10.86 -2.26
C ASN A 134 10.98 -11.46 -3.36
N PRO A 135 10.18 -12.49 -3.04
CA PRO A 135 9.31 -13.13 -4.01
C PRO A 135 8.12 -12.26 -4.45
N ASP A 136 7.90 -11.12 -3.80
CA ASP A 136 6.90 -10.13 -4.22
C ASP A 136 7.53 -9.00 -5.07
N LYS A 137 8.83 -9.08 -5.41
CA LYS A 137 9.49 -8.18 -6.37
C LYS A 137 9.02 -8.53 -7.79
N ILE A 138 8.49 -7.53 -8.47
CA ILE A 138 8.17 -7.59 -9.89
C ILE A 138 9.35 -6.96 -10.65
N SER A 139 10.06 -7.72 -11.49
CA SER A 139 11.23 -7.19 -12.19
C SER A 139 10.83 -6.50 -13.48
N THR A 140 11.46 -5.37 -13.81
CA THR A 140 11.26 -4.69 -15.11
C THR A 140 12.51 -4.76 -15.99
N ILE A 141 13.41 -5.71 -15.72
CA ILE A 141 14.72 -5.81 -16.40
C ILE A 141 14.59 -6.11 -17.89
N ASN A 142 13.59 -6.91 -18.26
CA ASN A 142 13.16 -7.20 -19.62
C ASN A 142 11.72 -7.72 -19.62
N GLU A 143 11.09 -7.74 -20.79
CA GLU A 143 9.66 -8.07 -20.93
C GLU A 143 9.33 -9.46 -20.39
N LYS A 144 10.14 -10.47 -20.73
CA LYS A 144 9.93 -11.85 -20.28
C LYS A 144 9.89 -11.93 -18.75
N LYS A 145 10.92 -11.40 -18.08
CA LYS A 145 11.00 -11.43 -16.61
C LYS A 145 9.89 -10.59 -15.98
N PHE A 146 9.48 -9.49 -16.61
CA PHE A 146 8.37 -8.68 -16.12
C PHE A 146 7.05 -9.43 -16.12
N ARG A 147 6.69 -10.08 -17.24
CA ARG A 147 5.50 -10.92 -17.34
C ARG A 147 5.51 -12.05 -16.31
N GLU A 148 6.58 -12.83 -16.28
CA GLU A 148 6.72 -13.98 -15.36
C GLU A 148 6.63 -13.57 -13.89
N THR A 149 7.33 -12.50 -13.49
CA THR A 149 7.31 -12.05 -12.10
C THR A 149 5.99 -11.39 -11.72
N LEU A 150 5.35 -10.65 -12.63
CA LEU A 150 4.03 -10.07 -12.41
C LEU A 150 2.97 -11.15 -12.17
N GLU A 151 2.90 -12.16 -13.06
CA GLU A 151 1.97 -13.29 -12.92
C GLU A 151 2.19 -14.04 -11.61
N LYS A 152 3.45 -14.33 -11.29
CA LYS A 152 3.81 -15.00 -10.02
C LYS A 152 3.34 -14.21 -8.81
N VAL A 153 3.55 -12.90 -8.80
CA VAL A 153 3.13 -12.03 -7.69
C VAL A 153 1.62 -11.95 -7.58
N LEU A 154 0.91 -11.84 -8.70
CA LEU A 154 -0.55 -11.84 -8.73
C LEU A 154 -1.11 -13.17 -8.22
N ASN A 155 -0.69 -14.30 -8.79
CA ASN A 155 -1.17 -15.64 -8.39
C ASN A 155 -0.97 -15.93 -6.90
N LYS A 156 0.14 -15.43 -6.33
CA LYS A 156 0.46 -15.61 -4.92
C LYS A 156 -0.38 -14.71 -3.99
N ASN A 157 -0.66 -13.48 -4.40
CA ASN A 157 -1.19 -12.45 -3.50
C ASN A 157 -2.67 -12.10 -3.72
N LEU A 158 -3.26 -12.42 -4.88
CA LEU A 158 -4.60 -11.96 -5.25
C LEU A 158 -5.67 -12.37 -4.22
N ILE A 159 -5.69 -13.65 -3.83
CA ILE A 159 -6.64 -14.16 -2.81
C ILE A 159 -6.45 -13.52 -1.44
N LYS A 160 -5.20 -13.20 -1.06
CA LYS A 160 -4.89 -12.53 0.21
C LYS A 160 -5.40 -11.09 0.21
N ILE A 161 -5.23 -10.39 -0.91
CA ILE A 161 -5.73 -9.03 -1.10
C ILE A 161 -7.26 -9.02 -1.05
N GLU A 162 -7.91 -9.95 -1.76
CA GLU A 162 -9.37 -10.09 -1.75
C GLU A 162 -9.93 -10.36 -0.35
N ASN A 163 -9.32 -11.30 0.38
CA ASN A 163 -9.72 -11.60 1.76
C ASN A 163 -9.55 -10.37 2.66
N TRP A 164 -8.45 -9.64 2.53
CA TRP A 164 -8.25 -8.41 3.28
C TRP A 164 -9.32 -7.35 2.96
N PHE A 165 -9.73 -7.19 1.69
CA PHE A 165 -10.83 -6.29 1.33
C PHE A 165 -12.16 -6.71 1.98
N LYS A 166 -12.50 -8.00 1.96
CA LYS A 166 -13.71 -8.54 2.62
C LYS A 166 -13.70 -8.32 4.14
N GLU A 167 -12.53 -8.43 4.76
CA GLU A 167 -12.31 -8.15 6.18
C GLU A 167 -12.32 -6.66 6.53
N ASN A 168 -12.24 -5.77 5.54
CA ASN A 168 -12.17 -4.32 5.72
C ASN A 168 -13.15 -3.56 4.80
N ASN A 169 -14.37 -4.11 4.64
CA ASN A 169 -15.40 -3.54 3.77
C ASN A 169 -16.42 -2.63 4.47
N THR A 170 -16.35 -2.47 5.79
CA THR A 170 -17.18 -1.52 6.57
C THR A 170 -16.29 -0.64 7.45
N ILE A 171 -16.80 0.50 7.91
CA ILE A 171 -16.08 1.45 8.76
C ILE A 171 -15.67 0.77 10.07
N GLU A 172 -16.55 0.00 10.72
CA GLU A 172 -16.24 -0.69 11.98
C GLU A 172 -15.13 -1.73 11.81
N LYS A 173 -15.16 -2.47 10.70
CA LYS A 173 -14.12 -3.43 10.37
C LYS A 173 -12.77 -2.74 10.15
N ASN A 174 -12.76 -1.62 9.42
CA ASN A 174 -11.57 -0.79 9.25
C ASN A 174 -11.05 -0.26 10.58
N ILE A 175 -11.91 0.29 11.44
CA ILE A 175 -11.55 0.77 12.78
C ILE A 175 -10.91 -0.36 13.60
N ARG A 176 -11.49 -1.57 13.59
CA ARG A 176 -10.94 -2.73 14.30
C ARG A 176 -9.54 -3.09 13.81
N SER A 177 -9.32 -3.16 12.50
CA SER A 177 -8.01 -3.49 11.91
C SER A 177 -6.99 -2.38 12.17
N LEU A 178 -7.39 -1.11 12.04
CA LEU A 178 -6.55 0.04 12.31
C LEU A 178 -6.14 0.12 13.79
N LYS A 179 -7.04 -0.19 14.74
CA LYS A 179 -6.69 -0.25 16.17
C LYS A 179 -5.60 -1.29 16.43
N LYS A 180 -5.74 -2.49 15.85
CA LYS A 180 -4.71 -3.55 15.93
C LYS A 180 -3.36 -3.10 15.36
N ASP A 181 -3.37 -2.43 14.21
CA ASP A 181 -2.14 -1.91 13.60
C ASP A 181 -1.57 -0.70 14.35
N ALA A 182 -2.38 0.12 15.02
CA ALA A 182 -1.89 1.21 15.84
C ALA A 182 -1.18 0.69 17.11
N GLU A 183 -1.67 -0.43 17.67
CA GLU A 183 -1.06 -1.11 18.81
C GLU A 183 0.17 -1.93 18.42
N ASN A 184 0.12 -2.60 17.25
CA ASN A 184 1.18 -3.44 16.72
C ASN A 184 1.55 -2.99 15.30
N PRO A 185 2.22 -1.84 15.17
CA PRO A 185 2.51 -1.27 13.86
C PRO A 185 3.41 -2.20 13.05
N PRO A 186 3.09 -2.44 11.75
CA PRO A 186 4.05 -3.10 10.86
C PRO A 186 5.31 -2.26 10.78
N PHE A 187 6.45 -2.91 10.61
CA PHE A 187 7.73 -2.21 10.48
C PHE A 187 7.73 -1.32 9.24
N GLU A 188 8.20 -0.09 9.42
CA GLU A 188 8.36 0.85 8.33
C GLU A 188 9.66 1.62 8.45
N ILE A 189 10.17 2.03 7.29
CA ILE A 189 11.30 2.93 7.22
C ILE A 189 10.73 4.36 7.28
N GLY A 190 11.04 5.08 8.36
CA GLY A 190 10.56 6.43 8.61
C GLY A 190 9.16 6.49 9.25
N THR A 191 8.62 7.70 9.35
CA THR A 191 7.32 7.96 9.98
C THR A 191 6.22 8.11 8.93
N ARG A 192 5.09 7.42 9.12
CA ARG A 192 3.90 7.63 8.29
C ARG A 192 3.35 9.04 8.43
N ILE A 193 3.27 9.77 7.32
CA ILE A 193 2.59 11.07 7.26
C ILE A 193 1.09 10.88 7.56
N ILE A 194 0.46 9.86 6.97
CA ILE A 194 -0.91 9.44 7.28
C ILE A 194 -0.83 8.23 8.19
N SER A 195 -0.86 8.48 9.50
CA SER A 195 -0.73 7.41 10.50
C SER A 195 -2.04 6.65 10.69
N PHE A 196 -2.01 5.46 11.30
CA PHE A 196 -3.24 4.73 11.62
C PHE A 196 -4.17 5.52 12.54
N GLU A 197 -3.59 6.25 13.50
CA GLU A 197 -4.30 7.13 14.42
C GLU A 197 -4.98 8.30 13.71
N TYR A 198 -4.35 8.85 12.65
CA TYR A 198 -5.00 9.85 11.79
C TYR A 198 -6.28 9.28 11.18
N ILE A 199 -6.18 8.10 10.57
CA ILE A 199 -7.32 7.45 9.90
C ILE A 199 -8.40 7.11 10.94
N LEU A 200 -8.01 6.58 12.10
CA LEU A 200 -8.92 6.30 13.21
C LEU A 200 -9.67 7.55 13.66
N ALA A 201 -9.01 8.71 13.77
CA ALA A 201 -9.69 9.94 14.16
C ALA A 201 -10.87 10.25 13.21
N PHE A 202 -10.61 10.28 11.90
CA PHE A 202 -11.65 10.59 10.92
C PHE A 202 -12.75 9.53 10.84
N LEU A 203 -12.41 8.23 10.89
CA LEU A 203 -13.42 7.17 10.86
C LEU A 203 -14.32 7.17 12.10
N ASN A 204 -13.76 7.40 13.30
CA ASN A 204 -14.57 7.53 14.52
C ASN A 204 -15.48 8.78 14.46
N LYS A 205 -15.00 9.87 13.85
CA LYS A 205 -15.83 11.05 13.59
C LYS A 205 -17.01 10.74 12.68
N GLU A 206 -16.80 9.96 11.61
CA GLU A 206 -17.89 9.52 10.71
C GLU A 206 -18.95 8.69 11.45
N LYS A 207 -18.57 8.01 12.53
CA LYS A 207 -19.46 7.26 13.43
C LYS A 207 -20.08 8.11 14.55
N SER A 208 -19.84 9.43 14.58
CA SER A 208 -20.23 10.34 15.66
C SER A 208 -19.60 9.99 17.02
N GLU A 209 -18.47 9.27 17.02
CA GLU A 209 -17.71 8.91 18.22
C GLU A 209 -16.64 9.98 18.51
N PHE A 210 -17.09 11.21 18.82
CA PHE A 210 -16.22 12.38 18.90
C PHE A 210 -15.08 12.27 19.93
N LYS A 211 -15.35 11.71 21.12
CA LYS A 211 -14.32 11.51 22.15
C LYS A 211 -13.20 10.59 21.67
N GLU A 212 -13.58 9.51 21.01
CA GLU A 212 -12.64 8.53 20.45
C GLU A 212 -11.86 9.17 19.28
N SER A 213 -12.54 9.95 18.44
CA SER A 213 -11.91 10.74 17.38
C SER A 213 -10.83 11.70 17.89
N GLU A 214 -11.15 12.50 18.91
CA GLU A 214 -10.18 13.44 19.53
C GLU A 214 -9.00 12.71 20.17
N PHE A 215 -9.26 11.57 20.84
CA PHE A 215 -8.20 10.74 21.41
C PHE A 215 -7.20 10.27 20.35
N TRP A 216 -7.68 9.73 19.23
CA TRP A 216 -6.81 9.26 18.14
C TRP A 216 -6.09 10.40 17.44
N LEU A 217 -6.74 11.56 17.25
CA LEU A 217 -6.09 12.74 16.66
C LEU A 217 -4.94 13.23 17.56
N ASN A 218 -5.14 13.30 18.86
CA ASN A 218 -4.09 13.67 19.80
C ASN A 218 -2.93 12.66 19.80
N LYS A 219 -3.21 11.37 19.65
CA LYS A 219 -2.15 10.36 19.46
C LYS A 219 -1.37 10.56 18.15
N HIS A 220 -2.03 10.97 17.07
CA HIS A 220 -1.34 11.33 15.83
C HIS A 220 -0.37 12.50 16.04
N PHE A 221 -0.81 13.58 16.70
CA PHE A 221 0.03 14.77 16.94
C PHE A 221 1.26 14.48 17.80
N LYS A 222 1.18 13.53 18.74
CA LYS A 222 2.34 13.09 19.55
C LYS A 222 3.50 12.54 18.72
N LYS A 223 3.29 12.23 17.43
CA LYS A 223 4.36 11.82 16.51
C LYS A 223 5.26 12.97 16.06
N GLY A 224 4.90 14.22 16.36
CA GLY A 224 5.73 15.40 16.09
C GLY A 224 5.95 15.70 14.61
N ILE A 225 5.03 15.25 13.74
CA ILE A 225 5.15 15.41 12.28
C ILE A 225 4.33 16.58 11.73
N ASN A 226 3.45 17.17 12.53
CA ASN A 226 2.57 18.27 12.12
C ASN A 226 3.06 19.60 12.70
N SER A 227 2.98 20.65 11.90
CA SER A 227 3.11 22.04 12.33
C SER A 227 1.89 22.51 13.13
N GLU A 228 2.03 23.62 13.87
CA GLU A 228 0.94 24.23 14.65
C GLU A 228 -0.29 24.53 13.78
N LEU A 229 -0.07 25.05 12.57
CA LEU A 229 -1.14 25.35 11.62
C LEU A 229 -1.89 24.06 11.18
N GLU A 230 -1.16 22.97 10.94
CA GLU A 230 -1.78 21.70 10.57
C GLU A 230 -2.59 21.10 11.73
N ILE A 231 -2.08 21.23 12.96
CA ILE A 231 -2.79 20.83 14.18
C ILE A 231 -4.11 21.60 14.31
N GLU A 232 -4.08 22.92 14.08
CA GLU A 232 -5.28 23.78 14.11
C GLU A 232 -6.30 23.36 13.05
N ILE A 233 -5.86 23.20 11.80
CA ILE A 233 -6.72 22.79 10.67
C ILE A 233 -7.40 21.45 10.96
N LEU A 234 -6.63 20.46 11.43
CA LEU A 234 -7.14 19.12 11.70
C LEU A 234 -8.08 19.09 12.91
N THR A 235 -7.74 19.81 13.98
CA THR A 235 -8.61 19.92 15.18
C THR A 235 -9.94 20.56 14.82
N ASN A 236 -9.94 21.66 14.07
CA ASN A 236 -11.15 22.31 13.60
C ASN A 236 -11.97 21.37 12.71
N LYS A 237 -11.31 20.54 11.89
CA LYS A 237 -12.01 19.57 11.05
C LYS A 237 -12.65 18.42 11.84
N ILE A 238 -12.08 18.01 12.98
CA ILE A 238 -12.68 16.99 13.84
C ILE A 238 -13.89 17.55 14.63
N LYS A 239 -13.81 18.81 15.07
CA LYS A 239 -14.88 19.46 15.86
C LYS A 239 -16.10 19.91 15.04
N ASN A 240 -15.91 20.24 13.76
CA ASN A 240 -16.96 20.64 12.81
C ASN A 240 -17.36 19.50 11.87
#